data_AF-A0A524G8J2-F1
#
_entry.id   AF-A0A524G8J2-F1
#
_cell.length_a   1.000
_cell.length_b   1.000
_cell.length_c   1.000
_cell.angle_alpha   90.00
_cell.angle_beta   90.00
_cell.angle_gamma   90.00
#
_symmetry.space_group_name_H-M   'P 1'
#
loop_
_entity.id
_entity.type
_entity.pdbx_description
1 polymer ?
#
loop_
_entity_poly.entity_id
_entity_poly.type
_entity_poly.pdbx_seq_one_letter_code
_entity_poly.pdbx_strand_id
1 'polypeptide(L)'
;MPNEQESEVADARKITSLHSISHDKDVDGLNSAAIVWRYAKAKGLEFSVALTDYGAFEPVFSNVALRRNTLIVVSDLGVDDTSLPSVMRGLNRAVSQGCRVVWLDHHQWSEKAIRAILALPNRPVLKINHDYCAAEIVHKVLMPRDPISEELARIAHDTDFNLREIPVATALTDAVSVIRFGAIDRKEDTSDALYPILSQLAESGLDGIWNDSQQKFKDSLLQQRVEHYRKEKTKKMRKALAGHCDSIIHDRLVRIVEIPSGVTSTDMGTFASIQENLSFDGRSLKVADLLLMLSQGGMLGIRRGSDNVLCNMAAKLFNGGGHPFAAGGEYGIYDNFQAVCDDLFLTLSKSKEWVIDS
;
A
#
# COMPACT_ATOMS: atom_id res chain seq x y z
N MET A 1 39.44 -45.52 -21.52
CA MET A 1 38.14 -45.48 -22.21
C MET A 1 37.07 -45.50 -21.12
N PRO A 2 36.07 -44.61 -21.22
CA PRO A 2 35.89 -43.42 -20.38
C PRO A 2 35.10 -43.74 -19.10
N ASN A 3 35.56 -43.29 -17.92
CA ASN A 3 35.21 -41.99 -17.30
C ASN A 3 33.70 -41.81 -17.16
N GLU A 4 33.13 -42.49 -16.17
CA GLU A 4 31.81 -42.21 -15.60
C GLU A 4 31.90 -40.85 -14.88
N GLN A 5 31.81 -39.77 -15.66
CA GLN A 5 31.25 -38.54 -15.13
C GLN A 5 29.76 -38.82 -14.89
N GLU A 6 29.44 -39.37 -13.72
CA GLU A 6 28.15 -39.12 -13.09
C GLU A 6 28.01 -37.60 -13.05
N SER A 7 27.19 -37.07 -13.97
CA SER A 7 26.73 -35.71 -13.88
C SER A 7 26.02 -35.59 -12.53
N GLU A 8 26.64 -34.92 -11.57
CA GLU A 8 25.95 -34.32 -10.44
C GLU A 8 24.90 -33.37 -11.02
N VAL A 9 23.72 -33.92 -11.31
CA VAL A 9 22.50 -33.14 -11.40
C VAL A 9 22.33 -32.61 -9.98
N ALA A 10 22.79 -31.38 -9.75
CA ALA A 10 22.67 -30.69 -8.48
C ALA A 10 21.27 -30.95 -7.92
N ASP A 11 21.21 -31.71 -6.83
CA ASP A 11 19.98 -32.09 -6.17
C ASP A 11 19.22 -30.79 -5.87
N ALA A 12 18.14 -30.57 -6.62
CA ALA A 12 17.38 -29.33 -6.55
C ALA A 12 16.71 -29.31 -5.17
N ARG A 13 17.40 -28.70 -4.19
CA ARG A 13 16.98 -28.69 -2.78
C ARG A 13 15.50 -28.35 -2.71
N LYS A 14 14.72 -29.31 -2.20
CA LYS A 14 13.26 -29.20 -2.12
C LYS A 14 12.90 -27.99 -1.28
N ILE A 15 12.04 -27.12 -1.82
CA ILE A 15 11.45 -26.02 -1.06
C ILE A 15 10.54 -26.59 0.03
N THR A 16 10.76 -26.20 1.29
CA THR A 16 10.01 -26.71 2.46
C THR A 16 9.12 -25.66 3.10
N SER A 17 9.44 -24.38 2.92
CA SER A 17 8.71 -23.26 3.51
C SER A 17 8.42 -22.16 2.51
N LEU A 18 7.44 -21.32 2.83
CA LEU A 18 7.10 -20.11 2.12
C LEU A 18 7.20 -18.93 3.09
N HIS A 19 7.88 -17.86 2.67
CA HIS A 19 7.88 -16.59 3.37
C HIS A 19 7.21 -15.52 2.53
N SER A 20 6.10 -15.00 3.01
CA SER A 20 5.39 -13.87 2.41
C SER A 20 5.93 -12.55 2.96
N ILE A 21 6.18 -11.60 2.09
CA ILE A 21 6.52 -10.22 2.45
C ILE A 21 5.54 -9.33 1.72
N SER A 22 4.74 -8.56 2.45
CA SER A 22 3.68 -7.73 1.86
C SER A 22 3.53 -6.41 2.58
N HIS A 23 2.83 -5.45 1.98
CA HIS A 23 2.60 -4.16 2.60
C HIS A 23 1.68 -4.24 3.83
N ASP A 24 1.93 -3.41 4.84
CA ASP A 24 1.21 -3.42 6.12
C ASP A 24 0.11 -2.36 6.26
N LYS A 25 0.02 -1.41 5.32
CA LYS A 25 -0.82 -0.21 5.51
C LYS A 25 -2.26 -0.37 5.03
N ASP A 26 -2.51 -1.28 4.13
CA ASP A 26 -3.75 -1.34 3.36
C ASP A 26 -4.25 -2.77 3.16
N VAL A 27 -5.39 -2.85 2.48
CA VAL A 27 -6.10 -4.10 2.22
C VAL A 27 -5.43 -4.87 1.08
N ASP A 28 -4.76 -4.20 0.14
CA ASP A 28 -4.08 -4.87 -0.98
C ASP A 28 -2.90 -5.71 -0.48
N GLY A 29 -2.06 -5.12 0.38
CA GLY A 29 -0.96 -5.83 1.03
C GLY A 29 -1.44 -6.97 1.93
N LEU A 30 -2.47 -6.74 2.74
CA LEU A 30 -3.03 -7.77 3.63
C LEU A 30 -3.66 -8.94 2.84
N ASN A 31 -4.47 -8.64 1.83
CA ASN A 31 -5.13 -9.67 1.02
C ASN A 31 -4.13 -10.42 0.13
N SER A 32 -3.10 -9.75 -0.38
CA SER A 32 -1.98 -10.40 -1.05
C SER A 32 -1.33 -11.44 -0.16
N ALA A 33 -0.99 -11.08 1.09
CA ALA A 33 -0.41 -12.03 2.05
C ALA A 33 -1.36 -13.20 2.39
N ALA A 34 -2.66 -12.94 2.48
CA ALA A 34 -3.66 -13.98 2.71
C ALA A 34 -3.72 -14.98 1.55
N ILE A 35 -3.70 -14.50 0.30
CA ILE A 35 -3.67 -15.36 -0.89
C ILE A 35 -2.37 -16.17 -0.96
N VAL A 36 -1.24 -15.56 -0.61
CA VAL A 36 0.06 -16.26 -0.52
C VAL A 36 0.04 -17.35 0.55
N TRP A 37 -0.59 -17.12 1.71
CA TRP A 37 -0.81 -18.16 2.72
C TRP A 37 -1.61 -19.33 2.14
N ARG A 38 -2.72 -19.05 1.45
CA ARG A 38 -3.54 -20.08 0.81
C ARG A 38 -2.74 -20.93 -0.18
N TYR A 39 -1.87 -20.29 -0.96
CA TYR A 39 -0.93 -21.00 -1.83
C TYR A 39 0.04 -21.90 -1.04
N ALA A 40 0.63 -21.41 0.05
CA ALA A 40 1.50 -22.21 0.92
C ALA A 40 0.78 -23.47 1.44
N LYS A 41 -0.45 -23.30 1.93
CA LYS A 41 -1.30 -24.39 2.41
C LYS A 41 -1.60 -25.42 1.30
N ALA A 42 -1.99 -24.96 0.11
CA ALA A 42 -2.25 -25.82 -1.04
C ALA A 42 -1.01 -26.62 -1.52
N LYS A 43 0.19 -26.12 -1.20
CA LYS A 43 1.48 -26.79 -1.51
C LYS A 43 2.06 -27.57 -0.33
N GLY A 44 1.43 -27.54 0.84
CA GLY A 44 1.96 -28.18 2.05
C GLY A 44 3.29 -27.56 2.53
N LEU A 45 3.44 -26.24 2.37
CA LEU A 45 4.63 -25.49 2.80
C LEU A 45 4.40 -24.85 4.17
N GLU A 46 5.44 -24.83 5.01
CA GLU A 46 5.42 -24.05 6.24
C GLU A 46 5.33 -22.55 5.92
N PHE A 47 4.31 -21.87 6.43
CA PHE A 47 4.07 -20.45 6.13
C PHE A 47 4.62 -19.53 7.22
N SER A 48 5.21 -18.42 6.79
CA SER A 48 5.58 -17.29 7.64
C SER A 48 5.38 -15.99 6.87
N VAL A 49 5.07 -14.90 7.56
CA VAL A 49 4.79 -13.59 6.94
C VAL A 49 5.59 -12.49 7.62
N ALA A 50 5.95 -11.47 6.85
CA ALA A 50 6.36 -10.16 7.34
C ALA A 50 5.50 -9.12 6.61
N LEU A 51 4.65 -8.42 7.35
CA LEU A 51 3.95 -7.24 6.86
C LEU A 51 4.85 -6.03 7.14
N THR A 52 5.11 -5.22 6.12
CA THR A 52 6.10 -4.16 6.21
C THR A 52 5.74 -2.92 5.39
N ASP A 53 6.59 -1.92 5.47
CA ASP A 53 6.52 -0.68 4.71
C ASP A 53 7.93 -0.35 4.19
N TYR A 54 8.03 0.56 3.22
CA TYR A 54 9.28 0.98 2.58
C TYR A 54 10.39 1.34 3.59
N GLY A 55 10.04 1.97 4.72
CA GLY A 55 10.99 2.33 5.78
C GLY A 55 11.65 1.16 6.52
N ALA A 56 11.15 -0.07 6.35
CA ALA A 56 11.62 -1.26 7.05
C ALA A 56 12.23 -2.34 6.11
N PHE A 57 12.60 -1.97 4.88
CA PHE A 57 13.19 -2.92 3.93
C PHE A 57 14.51 -3.51 4.42
N GLU A 58 15.43 -2.70 4.97
CA GLU A 58 16.72 -3.19 5.46
C GLU A 58 16.59 -4.33 6.50
N PRO A 59 15.83 -4.19 7.60
CA PRO A 59 15.67 -5.27 8.56
C PRO A 59 14.93 -6.48 7.97
N VAL A 60 13.91 -6.26 7.12
CA VAL A 60 13.16 -7.36 6.49
C VAL A 60 14.06 -8.19 5.58
N PHE A 61 14.81 -7.57 4.67
CA PHE A 61 15.69 -8.31 3.75
C PHE A 61 16.94 -8.87 4.44
N SER A 62 17.36 -8.31 5.57
CA SER A 62 18.35 -8.92 6.46
C SER A 62 17.84 -10.25 7.04
N ASN A 63 16.58 -10.32 7.45
CA ASN A 63 15.95 -11.56 7.90
C ASN A 63 15.75 -12.57 6.74
N VAL A 64 15.44 -12.08 5.53
CA VAL A 64 15.39 -12.93 4.32
C VAL A 64 16.71 -13.62 4.06
N ALA A 65 17.84 -12.95 4.30
CA ALA A 65 19.19 -13.51 4.13
C ALA A 65 19.45 -14.76 4.99
N LEU A 66 18.67 -14.96 6.07
CA LEU A 66 18.80 -16.09 6.99
C LEU A 66 18.01 -17.33 6.54
N ARG A 67 17.13 -17.18 5.54
CA ARG A 67 16.25 -18.27 5.06
C ARG A 67 17.01 -19.29 4.23
N ARG A 68 16.49 -20.53 4.24
CA ARG A 68 17.07 -21.68 3.54
C ARG A 68 15.95 -22.50 2.93
N ASN A 69 16.11 -22.91 1.67
CA ASN A 69 15.11 -23.73 0.96
C ASN A 69 13.68 -23.17 1.05
N THR A 70 13.55 -21.84 1.01
CA THR A 70 12.28 -21.11 1.19
C THR A 70 11.84 -20.50 -0.14
N LEU A 71 10.55 -20.58 -0.45
CA LEU A 71 9.95 -19.73 -1.47
C LEU A 71 9.65 -18.36 -0.85
N ILE A 72 10.39 -17.35 -1.28
CA ILE A 72 10.17 -15.96 -0.88
C ILE A 72 9.18 -15.36 -1.88
N VAL A 73 8.02 -14.95 -1.39
CA VAL A 73 7.02 -14.24 -2.18
C VAL A 73 6.93 -12.82 -1.66
N VAL A 74 7.23 -11.85 -2.52
CA VAL A 74 7.05 -10.43 -2.21
C VAL A 74 5.86 -9.90 -3.01
N SER A 75 4.96 -9.19 -2.35
CA SER A 75 3.78 -8.59 -2.95
C SER A 75 3.58 -7.15 -2.50
N ASP A 76 2.98 -6.33 -3.36
CA ASP A 76 2.55 -4.96 -3.03
C ASP A 76 3.67 -4.04 -2.49
N LEU A 77 4.90 -4.28 -2.96
CA LEU A 77 6.08 -3.59 -2.46
C LEU A 77 7.02 -3.34 -3.62
N GLY A 78 7.04 -2.08 -4.07
CA GLY A 78 7.96 -1.63 -5.09
C GLY A 78 9.41 -1.57 -4.59
N VAL A 79 10.37 -1.53 -5.50
CA VAL A 79 11.78 -1.27 -5.17
C VAL A 79 12.26 -0.05 -5.92
N ASP A 80 12.72 0.93 -5.15
CA ASP A 80 13.43 2.09 -5.66
C ASP A 80 14.95 1.90 -5.66
N ASP A 81 15.66 2.82 -6.29
CA ASP A 81 17.11 2.78 -6.40
C ASP A 81 17.84 2.91 -5.05
N THR A 82 17.17 3.49 -4.05
CA THR A 82 17.71 3.73 -2.70
C THR A 82 17.71 2.44 -1.88
N SER A 83 16.62 1.67 -1.93
CA SER A 83 16.42 0.42 -1.20
C SER A 83 17.03 -0.80 -1.91
N LEU A 84 17.22 -0.72 -3.23
CA LEU A 84 17.74 -1.81 -4.07
C LEU A 84 19.02 -2.48 -3.53
N PRO A 85 20.07 -1.76 -3.06
CA PRO A 85 21.28 -2.42 -2.56
C PRO A 85 21.01 -3.38 -1.40
N SER A 86 20.13 -3.00 -0.49
CA SER A 86 19.79 -3.77 0.71
C SER A 86 18.94 -4.99 0.37
N VAL A 87 17.96 -4.81 -0.50
CA VAL A 87 17.15 -5.88 -1.08
C VAL A 87 18.04 -6.92 -1.75
N MET A 88 18.96 -6.47 -2.62
CA MET A 88 19.85 -7.37 -3.36
C MET A 88 20.84 -8.12 -2.46
N ARG A 89 21.34 -7.50 -1.37
CA ARG A 89 22.16 -8.21 -0.37
C ARG A 89 21.39 -9.39 0.24
N GLY A 90 20.16 -9.13 0.69
CA GLY A 90 19.30 -10.16 1.30
C GLY A 90 18.95 -11.28 0.33
N LEU A 91 18.51 -10.94 -0.88
CA LEU A 91 18.10 -11.89 -1.90
C LEU A 91 19.25 -12.74 -2.42
N ASN A 92 20.42 -12.16 -2.72
CA ASN A 92 21.59 -12.94 -3.18
C ASN A 92 21.99 -13.98 -2.13
N ARG A 93 22.00 -13.59 -0.85
CA ARG A 93 22.28 -14.53 0.23
C ARG A 93 21.23 -15.64 0.27
N ALA A 94 19.95 -15.31 0.30
CA ALA A 94 18.87 -16.30 0.37
C ALA A 94 18.92 -17.28 -0.83
N VAL A 95 19.13 -16.76 -2.04
CA VAL A 95 19.28 -17.53 -3.28
C VAL A 95 20.46 -18.51 -3.19
N SER A 96 21.61 -18.08 -2.66
CA SER A 96 22.76 -18.99 -2.41
C SER A 96 22.45 -20.11 -1.40
N GLN A 97 21.41 -19.94 -0.58
CA GLN A 97 20.95 -20.92 0.40
C GLN A 97 19.78 -21.79 -0.11
N GLY A 98 19.53 -21.80 -1.42
CA GLY A 98 18.49 -22.61 -2.05
C GLY A 98 17.09 -21.98 -2.03
N CYS A 99 16.98 -20.68 -1.71
CA CYS A 99 15.70 -19.99 -1.82
C CYS A 99 15.35 -19.65 -3.28
N ARG A 100 14.05 -19.52 -3.54
CA ARG A 100 13.49 -19.02 -4.80
C ARG A 100 12.70 -17.76 -4.54
N VAL A 101 12.68 -16.85 -5.51
CA VAL A 101 12.05 -15.54 -5.38
C VAL A 101 10.92 -15.40 -6.40
N VAL A 102 9.75 -14.99 -5.91
CA VAL A 102 8.60 -14.57 -6.69
C VAL A 102 8.23 -13.17 -6.19
N TRP A 103 8.11 -12.20 -7.10
CA TRP A 103 7.80 -10.82 -6.78
C TRP A 103 6.66 -10.35 -7.69
N LEU A 104 5.52 -10.02 -7.09
CA LEU A 104 4.26 -9.72 -7.76
C LEU A 104 3.80 -8.34 -7.32
N ASP A 105 3.87 -7.35 -8.20
CA ASP A 105 3.69 -5.97 -7.80
C ASP A 105 3.00 -5.13 -8.90
N HIS A 106 2.48 -3.97 -8.52
CA HIS A 106 1.80 -3.04 -9.41
C HIS A 106 2.42 -1.62 -9.40
N HIS A 107 3.37 -1.35 -8.51
CA HIS A 107 4.05 -0.06 -8.44
C HIS A 107 4.99 0.17 -9.63
N GLN A 108 5.36 1.43 -9.88
CA GLN A 108 6.42 1.76 -10.82
C GLN A 108 7.80 1.39 -10.25
N TRP A 109 8.59 0.66 -11.04
CA TRP A 109 9.99 0.33 -10.75
C TRP A 109 10.94 1.04 -11.70
N SER A 110 12.19 1.21 -11.27
CA SER A 110 13.26 1.59 -12.19
C SER A 110 13.70 0.39 -13.05
N GLU A 111 14.09 0.66 -14.30
CA GLU A 111 14.69 -0.35 -15.19
C GLU A 111 15.94 -1.01 -14.60
N LYS A 112 16.63 -0.29 -13.71
CA LYS A 112 17.78 -0.81 -12.96
C LYS A 112 17.33 -1.85 -11.94
N ALA A 113 16.28 -1.57 -11.16
CA ALA A 113 15.74 -2.51 -10.18
C ALA A 113 15.20 -3.79 -10.85
N ILE A 114 14.43 -3.65 -11.94
CA ILE A 114 13.90 -4.78 -12.72
C ILE A 114 15.03 -5.69 -13.20
N ARG A 115 16.06 -5.11 -13.84
CA ARG A 115 17.23 -5.87 -14.33
C ARG A 115 18.00 -6.53 -13.21
N ALA A 116 18.20 -5.84 -12.08
CA ALA A 116 18.91 -6.39 -10.94
C ALA A 116 18.20 -7.62 -10.35
N ILE A 117 16.88 -7.56 -10.15
CA ILE A 117 16.11 -8.70 -9.68
C ILE A 117 16.18 -9.85 -10.68
N LEU A 118 15.87 -9.61 -11.97
CA LEU A 118 15.87 -10.67 -12.99
C LEU A 118 17.24 -11.33 -13.20
N ALA A 119 18.34 -10.66 -12.85
CA ALA A 119 19.70 -11.21 -12.92
C ALA A 119 20.04 -12.19 -11.79
N LEU A 120 19.17 -12.40 -10.79
CA LEU A 120 19.42 -13.41 -9.75
C LEU A 120 19.52 -14.83 -10.36
N PRO A 121 20.47 -15.67 -9.92
CA PRO A 121 20.82 -16.92 -10.61
C PRO A 121 19.71 -18.00 -10.61
N ASN A 122 18.73 -17.94 -9.70
CA ASN A 122 17.68 -18.95 -9.57
C ASN A 122 16.40 -18.64 -10.37
N ARG A 123 16.51 -17.89 -11.49
CA ARG A 123 15.39 -17.52 -12.38
C ARG A 123 14.16 -17.01 -11.59
N PRO A 124 14.29 -15.83 -10.94
CA PRO A 124 13.18 -15.27 -10.18
C PRO A 124 11.98 -15.01 -11.09
N VAL A 125 10.79 -15.06 -10.50
CA VAL A 125 9.57 -14.63 -11.18
C VAL A 125 9.30 -13.19 -10.76
N LEU A 126 9.40 -12.26 -11.69
CA LEU A 126 8.97 -10.87 -11.49
C LEU A 126 7.77 -10.61 -12.39
N LYS A 127 6.66 -10.14 -11.81
CA LYS A 127 5.47 -9.69 -12.55
C LYS A 127 5.09 -8.32 -12.02
N ILE A 128 5.23 -7.32 -12.90
CA ILE A 128 4.79 -5.95 -12.65
C ILE A 128 3.65 -5.65 -13.63
N ASN A 129 2.49 -5.25 -13.12
CA ASN A 129 1.36 -4.85 -13.96
C ASN A 129 0.59 -3.71 -13.29
N HIS A 130 0.47 -2.58 -13.99
CA HIS A 130 -0.17 -1.36 -13.48
C HIS A 130 -1.69 -1.32 -13.68
N ASP A 131 -2.26 -2.30 -14.41
CA ASP A 131 -3.70 -2.40 -14.66
C ASP A 131 -4.44 -3.17 -13.55
N TYR A 132 -3.71 -3.76 -12.61
CA TYR A 132 -4.25 -4.60 -11.53
C TYR A 132 -3.64 -4.17 -10.19
N CYS A 133 -4.38 -4.37 -9.09
CA CYS A 133 -3.77 -4.28 -7.75
C CYS A 133 -2.90 -5.53 -7.47
N ALA A 134 -2.04 -5.49 -6.46
CA ALA A 134 -1.11 -6.58 -6.17
C ALA A 134 -1.86 -7.89 -5.87
N ALA A 135 -2.94 -7.86 -5.10
CA ALA A 135 -3.73 -9.04 -4.75
C ALA A 135 -4.35 -9.72 -5.98
N GLU A 136 -4.75 -8.96 -7.01
CA GLU A 136 -5.21 -9.51 -8.28
C GLU A 136 -4.08 -10.24 -9.02
N ILE A 137 -2.88 -9.68 -9.03
CA ILE A 137 -1.69 -10.31 -9.63
C ILE A 137 -1.36 -11.61 -8.88
N VAL A 138 -1.35 -11.56 -7.54
CA VAL A 138 -1.09 -12.71 -6.67
C VAL A 138 -2.12 -13.81 -6.91
N HIS A 139 -3.41 -13.48 -6.95
CA HIS A 139 -4.50 -14.40 -7.26
C HIS A 139 -4.28 -15.07 -8.63
N LYS A 140 -4.09 -14.28 -9.69
CA LYS A 140 -3.93 -14.80 -11.06
C LYS A 140 -2.70 -15.70 -11.21
N VAL A 141 -1.61 -15.42 -10.49
CA VAL A 141 -0.35 -16.16 -10.61
C VAL A 141 -0.32 -17.41 -9.73
N LEU A 142 -0.81 -17.33 -8.48
CA LEU A 142 -0.64 -18.40 -7.49
C LEU A 142 -1.90 -19.24 -7.31
N MET A 143 -3.08 -18.61 -7.33
CA MET A 143 -4.34 -19.23 -6.92
C MET A 143 -5.52 -18.98 -7.90
N PRO A 144 -5.36 -19.08 -9.23
CA PRO A 144 -6.33 -18.58 -10.23
C PRO A 144 -7.69 -19.31 -10.29
N ARG A 145 -7.90 -20.32 -9.45
CA ARG A 145 -9.14 -21.11 -9.37
C ARG A 145 -9.69 -21.17 -7.94
N ASP A 146 -9.12 -20.41 -7.03
CA ASP A 146 -9.51 -20.41 -5.62
C ASP A 146 -10.52 -19.29 -5.36
N PRO A 147 -11.78 -19.61 -5.04
CA PRO A 147 -12.84 -18.60 -4.94
C PRO A 147 -12.64 -17.63 -3.78
N ILE A 148 -11.96 -18.05 -2.70
CA ILE A 148 -11.60 -17.15 -1.60
C ILE A 148 -10.55 -16.15 -2.06
N SER A 149 -9.53 -16.61 -2.81
CA SER A 149 -8.51 -15.71 -3.35
C SER A 149 -9.11 -14.72 -4.36
N GLU A 150 -10.09 -15.15 -5.16
CA GLU A 150 -10.84 -14.27 -6.05
C GLU A 150 -11.63 -13.21 -5.28
N GLU A 151 -12.33 -13.60 -4.21
CA GLU A 151 -13.04 -12.66 -3.31
C GLU A 151 -12.07 -11.62 -2.73
N LEU A 152 -10.94 -12.06 -2.18
CA LEU A 152 -9.94 -11.18 -1.57
C LEU A 152 -9.33 -10.21 -2.59
N ALA A 153 -9.04 -10.69 -3.80
CA ALA A 153 -8.55 -9.84 -4.89
C ALA A 153 -9.58 -8.77 -5.30
N ARG A 154 -10.87 -9.13 -5.38
CA ARG A 154 -11.95 -8.19 -5.69
C ARG A 154 -12.09 -7.08 -4.63
N ILE A 155 -11.93 -7.44 -3.35
CA ILE A 155 -11.97 -6.48 -2.24
C ILE A 155 -10.78 -5.53 -2.28
N ALA A 156 -9.58 -6.06 -2.54
CA ALA A 156 -8.37 -5.26 -2.68
C ALA A 156 -8.50 -4.27 -3.85
N HIS A 157 -9.01 -4.72 -5.00
CA HIS A 157 -9.27 -3.87 -6.15
C HIS A 157 -10.21 -2.71 -5.82
N ASP A 158 -11.32 -2.96 -5.11
CA ASP A 158 -12.24 -1.90 -4.68
C ASP A 158 -11.54 -0.81 -3.84
N THR A 159 -10.62 -1.21 -2.96
CA THR A 159 -9.86 -0.27 -2.12
C THR A 159 -8.76 0.46 -2.88
N ASP A 160 -7.98 -0.24 -3.71
CA ASP A 160 -6.79 0.28 -4.38
C ASP A 160 -7.17 1.26 -5.51
N PHE A 161 -8.21 0.90 -6.27
CA PHE A 161 -8.82 1.78 -7.28
C PHE A 161 -9.82 2.77 -6.69
N ASN A 162 -10.06 2.71 -5.37
CA ASN A 162 -10.95 3.61 -4.63
C ASN A 162 -12.37 3.68 -5.23
N LEU A 163 -12.92 2.52 -5.63
CA LEU A 163 -14.26 2.38 -6.23
C LEU A 163 -15.37 2.53 -5.19
N ARG A 164 -15.16 2.00 -3.98
CA ARG A 164 -16.07 2.09 -2.82
C ARG A 164 -17.44 1.48 -3.05
N GLU A 165 -17.51 0.44 -3.87
CA GLU A 165 -18.72 -0.30 -4.19
C GLU A 165 -18.96 -1.43 -3.18
N ILE A 166 -17.92 -1.87 -2.46
CA ILE A 166 -17.97 -2.97 -1.52
C ILE A 166 -17.92 -2.44 -0.07
N PRO A 167 -19.03 -2.48 0.70
CA PRO A 167 -19.06 -1.92 2.06
C PRO A 167 -18.01 -2.48 3.02
N VAL A 168 -17.79 -3.80 2.94
CA VAL A 168 -16.79 -4.50 3.76
C VAL A 168 -15.35 -4.13 3.39
N ALA A 169 -15.08 -3.71 2.16
CA ALA A 169 -13.74 -3.25 1.75
C ALA A 169 -13.34 -2.00 2.54
N THR A 170 -14.26 -1.02 2.64
CA THR A 170 -14.06 0.17 3.47
C THR A 170 -13.94 -0.19 4.96
N ALA A 171 -14.75 -1.12 5.46
CA ALA A 171 -14.64 -1.58 6.85
C ALA A 171 -13.30 -2.25 7.13
N LEU A 172 -12.79 -3.05 6.19
CA LEU A 172 -11.49 -3.71 6.30
C LEU A 172 -10.34 -2.70 6.28
N THR A 173 -10.41 -1.65 5.45
CA THR A 173 -9.45 -0.53 5.49
C THR A 173 -9.40 0.13 6.87
N ASP A 174 -10.58 0.39 7.48
CA ASP A 174 -10.66 0.96 8.82
C ASP A 174 -10.10 0.00 9.89
N ALA A 175 -10.35 -1.31 9.75
CA ALA A 175 -9.82 -2.34 10.64
C ALA A 175 -8.29 -2.43 10.57
N VAL A 176 -7.71 -2.46 9.37
CA VAL A 176 -6.26 -2.43 9.17
C VAL A 176 -5.65 -1.18 9.82
N SER A 177 -6.26 -0.02 9.56
CA SER A 177 -5.82 1.25 10.14
C SER A 177 -5.85 1.24 11.68
N VAL A 178 -6.96 0.84 12.30
CA VAL A 178 -7.09 0.87 13.77
C VAL A 178 -6.22 -0.18 14.47
N ILE A 179 -5.94 -1.30 13.81
CA ILE A 179 -5.00 -2.32 14.32
C ILE A 179 -3.58 -1.77 14.24
N ARG A 180 -3.17 -1.29 13.06
CA ARG A 180 -1.82 -0.79 12.79
C ARG A 180 -1.48 0.43 13.63
N PHE A 181 -2.32 1.47 13.67
CA PHE A 181 -2.07 2.64 14.51
C PHE A 181 -1.99 2.25 15.99
N GLY A 182 -2.87 1.34 16.44
CA GLY A 182 -2.80 0.82 17.80
C GLY A 182 -1.48 0.09 18.10
N ALA A 183 -0.96 -0.71 17.17
CA ALA A 183 0.32 -1.40 17.32
C ALA A 183 1.48 -0.40 17.39
N ILE A 184 1.50 0.60 16.50
CA ILE A 184 2.52 1.66 16.49
C ILE A 184 2.51 2.44 17.81
N ASP A 185 1.34 2.85 18.29
CA ASP A 185 1.19 3.59 19.56
C ASP A 185 1.71 2.77 20.76
N ARG A 186 1.53 1.44 20.73
CA ARG A 186 2.03 0.52 21.77
C ARG A 186 3.44 0.02 21.53
N LYS A 187 4.10 0.41 20.43
CA LYS A 187 5.41 -0.10 19.98
C LYS A 187 5.44 -1.62 19.81
N GLU A 188 4.33 -2.18 19.36
CA GLU A 188 4.16 -3.61 19.02
C GLU A 188 4.50 -3.86 17.55
N ASP A 189 4.84 -5.11 17.22
CA ASP A 189 5.02 -5.51 15.83
C ASP A 189 3.68 -5.48 15.07
N THR A 190 3.67 -4.81 13.92
CA THR A 190 2.45 -4.63 13.12
C THR A 190 2.03 -5.92 12.43
N SER A 191 2.98 -6.79 12.06
CA SER A 191 2.67 -8.12 11.51
C SER A 191 1.95 -8.96 12.54
N ASP A 192 2.44 -9.00 13.78
CA ASP A 192 1.82 -9.75 14.87
C ASP A 192 0.40 -9.22 15.18
N ALA A 193 0.23 -7.89 15.18
CA ALA A 193 -1.07 -7.28 15.43
C ALA A 193 -2.10 -7.58 14.32
N LEU A 194 -1.66 -7.65 13.05
CA LEU A 194 -2.51 -7.96 11.89
C LEU A 194 -2.67 -9.47 11.66
N TYR A 195 -1.83 -10.31 12.26
CA TYR A 195 -1.85 -11.76 12.04
C TYR A 195 -3.22 -12.41 12.30
N PRO A 196 -3.99 -12.05 13.36
CA PRO A 196 -5.31 -12.64 13.58
C PRO A 196 -6.27 -12.42 12.41
N ILE A 197 -6.36 -11.19 11.88
CA ILE A 197 -7.24 -10.89 10.75
C ILE A 197 -6.72 -11.52 9.45
N LEU A 198 -5.41 -11.47 9.23
CA LEU A 198 -4.75 -12.14 8.10
C LEU A 198 -5.08 -13.64 8.07
N SER A 199 -4.95 -14.32 9.21
CA SER A 199 -5.20 -15.77 9.31
C SER A 199 -6.64 -16.14 9.01
N GLN A 200 -7.61 -15.34 9.48
CA GLN A 200 -9.04 -15.59 9.21
C GLN A 200 -9.38 -15.35 7.73
N LEU A 201 -8.82 -14.30 7.12
CA LEU A 201 -8.94 -14.05 5.68
C LEU A 201 -8.34 -15.19 4.86
N ALA A 202 -7.14 -15.64 5.24
CA ALA A 202 -6.47 -16.76 4.58
C ALA A 202 -7.26 -18.07 4.71
N GLU A 203 -7.87 -18.35 5.86
CA GLU A 203 -8.56 -19.62 6.10
C GLU A 203 -9.97 -19.64 5.50
N SER A 204 -10.74 -18.56 5.69
CA SER A 204 -12.19 -18.53 5.43
C SER A 204 -12.66 -17.32 4.62
N GLY A 205 -11.76 -16.49 4.09
CA GLY A 205 -12.15 -15.26 3.39
C GLY A 205 -12.91 -14.29 4.28
N LEU A 206 -13.87 -13.57 3.72
CA LEU A 206 -14.71 -12.66 4.50
C LEU A 206 -15.60 -13.38 5.51
N ASP A 207 -16.01 -14.62 5.23
CA ASP A 207 -16.79 -15.43 6.16
C ASP A 207 -16.04 -15.66 7.49
N GLY A 208 -14.72 -15.50 7.54
CA GLY A 208 -13.96 -15.53 8.78
C GLY A 208 -14.27 -14.34 9.70
N ILE A 209 -14.41 -13.15 9.12
CA ILE A 209 -14.31 -11.88 9.86
C ILE A 209 -15.59 -11.03 9.83
N TRP A 210 -16.46 -11.22 8.84
CA TRP A 210 -17.56 -10.31 8.51
C TRP A 210 -18.93 -10.97 8.62
N ASN A 211 -19.89 -10.28 9.21
CA ASN A 211 -21.29 -10.66 9.18
C ASN A 211 -22.03 -9.81 8.14
N ASP A 212 -22.32 -10.41 6.99
CA ASP A 212 -22.97 -9.70 5.88
C ASP A 212 -24.39 -9.23 6.22
N SER A 213 -25.18 -10.05 6.92
CA SER A 213 -26.55 -9.66 7.32
C SER A 213 -26.60 -8.45 8.26
N GLN A 214 -25.54 -8.25 9.05
CA GLN A 214 -25.43 -7.17 10.03
C GLN A 214 -24.50 -6.03 9.58
N GLN A 215 -23.83 -6.19 8.44
CA GLN A 215 -22.84 -5.25 7.91
C GLN A 215 -21.80 -4.82 8.97
N LYS A 216 -21.24 -5.80 9.69
CA LYS A 216 -20.28 -5.54 10.78
C LYS A 216 -19.28 -6.69 10.98
N PHE A 217 -18.18 -6.40 11.66
CA PHE A 217 -17.21 -7.43 12.06
C PHE A 217 -17.84 -8.41 13.07
N LYS A 218 -17.50 -9.69 12.93
CA LYS A 218 -17.91 -10.74 13.87
C LYS A 218 -17.28 -10.55 15.26
N ASP A 219 -16.04 -10.06 15.29
CA ASP A 219 -15.38 -9.63 16.52
C ASP A 219 -16.00 -8.30 16.99
N SER A 220 -16.72 -8.36 18.11
CA SER A 220 -17.39 -7.21 18.70
C SER A 220 -16.43 -6.12 19.19
N LEU A 221 -15.23 -6.49 19.65
CA LEU A 221 -14.23 -5.54 20.11
C LEU A 221 -13.60 -4.81 18.92
N LEU A 222 -13.27 -5.53 17.85
CA LEU A 222 -12.80 -4.92 16.61
C LEU A 222 -13.86 -3.98 16.03
N GLN A 223 -15.14 -4.41 15.99
CA GLN A 223 -16.24 -3.58 15.53
C GLN A 223 -16.34 -2.27 16.32
N GLN A 224 -16.32 -2.33 17.66
CA GLN A 224 -16.37 -1.16 18.52
C GLN A 224 -15.18 -0.22 18.28
N ARG A 225 -13.97 -0.78 18.11
CA ARG A 225 -12.76 0.00 17.79
C ARG A 225 -12.89 0.72 16.45
N VAL A 226 -13.38 0.03 15.42
CA VAL A 226 -13.61 0.62 14.09
C VAL A 226 -14.65 1.73 14.13
N GLU A 227 -15.77 1.54 14.83
CA GLU A 227 -16.80 2.58 14.99
C GLU A 227 -16.28 3.82 15.73
N HIS A 228 -15.51 3.60 16.80
CA HIS A 228 -14.86 4.69 17.52
C HIS A 228 -13.86 5.43 16.63
N TYR A 229 -13.01 4.68 15.93
CA TYR A 229 -12.04 5.21 14.98
C TYR A 229 -12.70 6.08 13.91
N ARG A 230 -13.79 5.64 13.28
CA ARG A 230 -14.54 6.41 12.27
C ARG A 230 -15.05 7.75 12.79
N LYS A 231 -15.59 7.77 14.02
CA LYS A 231 -16.08 9.00 14.67
C LYS A 231 -14.94 9.99 14.92
N GLU A 232 -13.83 9.52 15.48
CA GLU A 232 -12.67 10.36 15.76
C GLU A 232 -11.98 10.84 14.47
N LYS A 233 -11.82 9.96 13.49
CA LYS A 233 -11.29 10.26 12.15
C LYS A 233 -12.07 11.41 11.49
N THR A 234 -13.40 11.33 11.50
CA THR A 234 -14.28 12.37 10.92
C THR A 234 -14.10 13.73 11.61
N LYS A 235 -14.02 13.75 12.95
CA LYS A 235 -13.77 15.00 13.70
C LYS A 235 -12.40 15.59 13.36
N LYS A 236 -11.36 14.76 13.31
CA LYS A 236 -10.00 15.16 12.97
C LYS A 236 -9.92 15.76 11.56
N MET A 237 -10.53 15.12 10.55
CA MET A 237 -10.56 15.62 9.17
C MET A 237 -11.30 16.95 9.06
N ARG A 238 -12.44 17.10 9.75
CA ARG A 238 -13.18 18.38 9.79
C ARG A 238 -12.32 19.50 10.42
N LYS A 239 -11.62 19.21 11.52
CA LYS A 239 -10.70 20.16 12.16
C LYS A 239 -9.52 20.54 11.24
N ALA A 240 -8.95 19.56 10.53
CA ALA A 240 -7.88 19.81 9.56
C ALA A 240 -8.36 20.71 8.40
N LEU A 241 -9.57 20.45 7.86
CA LEU A 241 -10.18 21.32 6.86
C LEU A 241 -10.46 22.72 7.38
N ALA A 242 -10.75 22.93 8.66
CA ALA A 242 -10.92 24.28 9.20
C ALA A 242 -9.63 25.11 9.15
N GLY A 243 -8.46 24.45 9.17
CA GLY A 243 -7.14 25.07 9.06
C GLY A 243 -6.53 25.06 7.66
N HIS A 244 -7.33 24.85 6.61
CA HIS A 244 -6.84 24.81 5.22
C HIS A 244 -6.28 26.16 4.74
N CYS A 245 -5.46 26.10 3.69
CA CYS A 245 -5.11 27.26 2.86
C CYS A 245 -5.66 27.05 1.44
N ASP A 246 -6.24 28.10 0.86
CA ASP A 246 -6.75 28.10 -0.51
C ASP A 246 -6.03 29.14 -1.36
N SER A 247 -5.79 28.82 -2.63
CA SER A 247 -5.31 29.75 -3.64
C SER A 247 -5.89 29.41 -5.02
N ILE A 248 -6.02 30.41 -5.89
CA ILE A 248 -6.36 30.20 -7.29
C ILE A 248 -5.07 30.21 -8.10
N ILE A 249 -4.75 29.09 -8.74
CA ILE A 249 -3.57 28.93 -9.58
C ILE A 249 -4.03 28.46 -10.95
N HIS A 250 -3.69 29.22 -12.00
CA HIS A 250 -4.10 28.91 -13.38
C HIS A 250 -5.61 28.63 -13.51
N ASP A 251 -6.43 29.46 -12.87
CA ASP A 251 -7.90 29.35 -12.82
C ASP A 251 -8.45 28.07 -12.16
N ARG A 252 -7.61 27.38 -11.37
CA ARG A 252 -7.98 26.20 -10.58
C ARG A 252 -7.92 26.51 -9.09
N LEU A 253 -8.91 26.03 -8.33
CA LEU A 253 -8.89 26.10 -6.87
C LEU A 253 -7.94 25.04 -6.32
N VAL A 254 -6.83 25.49 -5.75
CA VAL A 254 -5.86 24.63 -5.06
C VAL A 254 -6.07 24.79 -3.56
N ARG A 255 -6.25 23.67 -2.86
CA ARG A 255 -6.38 23.61 -1.40
C ARG A 255 -5.22 22.82 -0.80
N ILE A 256 -4.67 23.33 0.30
CA ILE A 256 -3.66 22.65 1.11
C ILE A 256 -4.24 22.39 2.50
N VAL A 257 -4.11 21.16 2.99
CA VAL A 257 -4.53 20.76 4.34
C VAL A 257 -3.41 20.01 5.04
N GLU A 258 -3.25 20.24 6.33
CA GLU A 258 -2.36 19.43 7.17
C GLU A 258 -3.09 18.16 7.64
N ILE A 259 -2.52 16.98 7.36
CA ILE A 259 -3.13 15.70 7.74
C ILE A 259 -2.88 15.43 9.23
N PRO A 260 -3.94 15.19 10.02
CA PRO A 260 -3.79 14.83 11.42
C PRO A 260 -3.33 13.38 11.60
N SER A 261 -2.67 13.09 12.71
CA SER A 261 -2.25 11.72 13.04
C SER A 261 -3.43 10.73 13.09
N GLY A 262 -3.20 9.53 12.56
CA GLY A 262 -4.21 8.47 12.46
C GLY A 262 -5.22 8.65 11.32
N VAL A 263 -4.96 9.56 10.37
CA VAL A 263 -5.74 9.76 9.15
C VAL A 263 -4.82 9.56 7.95
N THR A 264 -5.28 8.83 6.94
CA THR A 264 -4.51 8.64 5.70
C THR A 264 -4.79 9.75 4.69
N SER A 265 -3.92 9.93 3.71
CA SER A 265 -4.18 10.83 2.57
C SER A 265 -5.40 10.38 1.76
N THR A 266 -5.67 9.08 1.67
CA THR A 266 -6.89 8.56 1.03
C THR A 266 -8.14 8.93 1.83
N ASP A 267 -8.11 8.83 3.16
CA ASP A 267 -9.24 9.26 4.00
C ASP A 267 -9.53 10.75 3.82
N MET A 268 -8.50 11.59 3.95
CA MET A 268 -8.64 13.04 3.86
C MET A 268 -9.08 13.47 2.45
N GLY A 269 -8.48 12.85 1.43
CA GLY A 269 -8.77 13.10 0.02
C GLY A 269 -10.23 12.85 -0.31
N THR A 270 -10.75 11.70 0.10
CA THR A 270 -12.16 11.40 -0.15
C THR A 270 -13.10 12.16 0.76
N PHE A 271 -12.71 12.44 2.00
CA PHE A 271 -13.53 13.30 2.86
C PHE A 271 -13.74 14.66 2.21
N ALA A 272 -12.68 15.25 1.66
CA ALA A 272 -12.69 16.57 1.03
C ALA A 272 -13.25 16.59 -0.41
N SER A 273 -13.47 15.45 -1.06
CA SER A 273 -14.12 15.38 -2.37
C SER A 273 -15.66 15.34 -2.30
N ILE A 274 -16.21 15.14 -1.12
CA ILE A 274 -17.67 15.06 -0.87
C ILE A 274 -18.17 16.43 -0.42
N GLN A 275 -19.05 17.07 -1.19
CA GLN A 275 -19.51 18.44 -0.96
C GLN A 275 -20.22 18.62 0.39
N GLU A 276 -20.93 17.60 0.87
CA GLU A 276 -21.64 17.61 2.16
C GLU A 276 -20.67 17.68 3.35
N ASN A 277 -19.47 17.11 3.21
CA ASN A 277 -18.44 17.13 4.25
C ASN A 277 -17.77 18.49 4.39
N LEU A 278 -17.83 19.32 3.35
CA LEU A 278 -17.22 20.65 3.28
C LEU A 278 -18.08 21.75 3.90
N SER A 279 -19.20 21.38 4.53
CA SER A 279 -20.07 22.28 5.28
C SER A 279 -19.80 22.19 6.79
N PHE A 280 -19.29 23.27 7.37
CA PHE A 280 -19.03 23.40 8.80
C PHE A 280 -19.07 24.87 9.26
N ASP A 281 -19.52 25.10 10.50
CA ASP A 281 -19.57 26.42 11.14
C ASP A 281 -20.28 27.51 10.32
N GLY A 282 -21.35 27.14 9.61
CA GLY A 282 -22.13 28.05 8.75
C GLY A 282 -21.42 28.44 7.45
N ARG A 283 -20.26 27.84 7.15
CA ARG A 283 -19.52 28.00 5.90
C ARG A 283 -19.64 26.72 5.07
N SER A 284 -19.68 26.89 3.75
CA SER A 284 -19.60 25.78 2.80
C SER A 284 -18.45 26.05 1.85
N LEU A 285 -17.43 25.19 1.88
CA LEU A 285 -16.32 25.26 0.93
C LEU A 285 -16.70 24.55 -0.36
N LYS A 286 -16.15 24.99 -1.49
CA LYS A 286 -16.18 24.20 -2.73
C LYS A 286 -15.17 23.06 -2.63
N VAL A 287 -15.45 21.96 -3.33
CA VAL A 287 -14.45 20.94 -3.65
C VAL A 287 -13.33 21.63 -4.44
N ALA A 288 -12.09 21.44 -4.00
CA ALA A 288 -10.93 21.99 -4.68
C ALA A 288 -10.65 21.20 -5.97
N ASP A 289 -10.21 21.87 -7.03
CA ASP A 289 -9.76 21.20 -8.24
C ASP A 289 -8.55 20.31 -7.93
N LEU A 290 -7.61 20.82 -7.13
CA LEU A 290 -6.44 20.10 -6.64
C LEU A 290 -6.31 20.23 -5.13
N LEU A 291 -6.23 19.10 -4.43
CA LEU A 291 -6.01 19.02 -2.98
C LEU A 291 -4.63 18.46 -2.69
N LEU A 292 -3.81 19.22 -1.97
CA LEU A 292 -2.55 18.77 -1.38
C LEU A 292 -2.77 18.53 0.11
N MET A 293 -2.29 17.39 0.59
CA MET A 293 -2.45 16.94 1.95
C MET A 293 -1.07 16.67 2.52
N LEU A 294 -0.62 17.54 3.42
CA LEU A 294 0.73 17.51 3.99
C LEU A 294 0.73 16.73 5.31
N SER A 295 1.52 15.67 5.39
CA SER A 295 1.75 14.96 6.64
C SER A 295 2.78 15.68 7.49
N GLN A 296 2.74 15.47 8.81
CA GLN A 296 3.73 16.00 9.77
C GLN A 296 5.19 15.63 9.44
N GLY A 297 5.41 14.53 8.70
CA GLY A 297 6.73 14.10 8.25
C GLY A 297 7.20 14.76 6.95
N GLY A 298 6.42 15.70 6.38
CA GLY A 298 6.77 16.37 5.12
C GLY A 298 6.34 15.64 3.85
N MET A 299 5.67 14.48 3.95
CA MET A 299 5.12 13.78 2.79
C MET A 299 3.83 14.46 2.31
N LEU A 300 3.65 14.56 1.00
CA LEU A 300 2.47 15.10 0.34
C LEU A 300 1.63 13.96 -0.25
N GLY A 301 0.34 13.96 0.05
CA GLY A 301 -0.68 13.29 -0.76
C GLY A 301 -1.36 14.30 -1.68
N ILE A 302 -1.57 13.95 -2.94
CA ILE A 302 -2.23 14.80 -3.93
C ILE A 302 -3.46 14.07 -4.47
N ARG A 303 -4.59 14.76 -4.50
CA ARG A 303 -5.87 14.25 -5.01
C ARG A 303 -6.54 15.32 -5.87
N ARG A 304 -7.14 14.88 -6.98
CA ARG A 304 -7.94 15.78 -7.82
C ARG A 304 -9.39 15.80 -7.33
N GLY A 305 -10.03 16.96 -7.42
CA GLY A 305 -11.48 17.10 -7.31
C GLY A 305 -12.18 17.30 -8.65
N SER A 306 -11.44 17.53 -9.74
CA SER A 306 -11.98 17.66 -11.09
C SER A 306 -11.07 17.00 -12.14
N ASP A 307 -11.62 16.62 -13.29
CA ASP A 307 -10.86 16.04 -14.41
C ASP A 307 -9.95 17.05 -15.13
N ASN A 308 -9.97 18.32 -14.72
CA ASN A 308 -9.20 19.40 -15.34
C ASN A 308 -7.81 19.57 -14.73
N VAL A 309 -7.37 18.64 -13.87
CA VAL A 309 -6.04 18.64 -13.27
C VAL A 309 -5.42 17.24 -13.28
N LEU A 310 -4.08 17.20 -13.26
CA LEU A 310 -3.27 15.99 -13.28
C LEU A 310 -2.39 15.92 -12.01
N CYS A 311 -2.75 15.04 -11.07
CA CYS A 311 -2.04 14.89 -9.80
C CYS A 311 -0.58 14.44 -9.98
N ASN A 312 -0.33 13.51 -10.90
CA ASN A 312 1.01 13.00 -11.19
C ASN A 312 1.94 14.09 -11.72
N MET A 313 1.42 15.04 -12.51
CA MET A 313 2.20 16.17 -13.02
C MET A 313 2.46 17.20 -11.92
N ALA A 314 1.49 17.47 -11.04
CA ALA A 314 1.70 18.30 -9.86
C ALA A 314 2.77 17.68 -8.93
N ALA A 315 2.70 16.35 -8.72
CA ALA A 315 3.64 15.63 -7.87
C ALA A 315 5.10 15.72 -8.31
N LYS A 316 5.38 15.78 -9.62
CA LYS A 316 6.74 15.93 -10.15
C LYS A 316 7.45 17.20 -9.67
N LEU A 317 6.69 18.25 -9.33
CA LEU A 317 7.23 19.48 -8.75
C LEU A 317 7.74 19.29 -7.31
N PHE A 318 7.39 18.18 -6.68
CA PHE A 318 7.69 17.84 -5.30
C PHE A 318 8.36 16.46 -5.19
N ASN A 319 9.30 16.17 -6.11
CA ASN A 319 10.03 14.89 -6.16
C ASN A 319 9.12 13.65 -6.13
N GLY A 320 7.90 13.78 -6.66
CA GLY A 320 6.84 12.80 -6.54
C GLY A 320 6.39 12.22 -7.88
N GLY A 321 5.36 11.39 -7.80
CA GLY A 321 4.75 10.70 -8.93
C GLY A 321 3.47 9.98 -8.53
N GLY A 322 2.89 9.24 -9.47
CA GLY A 322 1.65 8.49 -9.28
C GLY A 322 0.73 8.57 -10.48
N HIS A 323 -0.57 8.54 -10.23
CA HIS A 323 -1.61 8.54 -11.25
C HIS A 323 -2.18 9.96 -11.49
N PRO A 324 -2.81 10.20 -12.66
CA PRO A 324 -3.51 11.45 -12.96
C PRO A 324 -4.51 11.91 -11.90
N PHE A 325 -5.12 10.97 -11.16
CA PHE A 325 -6.17 11.25 -10.17
C PHE A 325 -5.69 11.24 -8.71
N ALA A 326 -4.51 10.67 -8.46
CA ALA A 326 -3.99 10.39 -7.14
C ALA A 326 -2.47 10.26 -7.24
N ALA A 327 -1.72 11.08 -6.51
CA ALA A 327 -0.26 11.04 -6.51
C ALA A 327 0.31 11.31 -5.12
N GLY A 328 1.60 11.07 -4.97
CA GLY A 328 2.37 11.40 -3.76
C GLY A 328 3.62 12.18 -4.10
N GLY A 329 4.11 12.97 -3.16
CA GLY A 329 5.37 13.69 -3.27
C GLY A 329 5.97 13.98 -1.89
N GLU A 330 7.03 14.76 -1.87
CA GLU A 330 7.75 15.13 -0.66
C GLU A 330 8.02 16.63 -0.67
N TYR A 331 7.63 17.29 0.42
CA TYR A 331 8.01 18.66 0.72
C TYR A 331 9.26 18.71 1.60
N GLY A 332 9.31 17.85 2.61
CA GLY A 332 10.33 17.83 3.66
C GLY A 332 9.83 18.38 4.99
N ILE A 333 10.69 18.33 6.01
CA ILE A 333 10.37 18.76 7.38
C ILE A 333 10.05 20.27 7.40
N TYR A 334 9.01 20.64 8.14
CA TYR A 334 8.58 22.03 8.30
C TYR A 334 8.12 22.32 9.73
N ASP A 335 8.20 23.59 10.13
CA ASP A 335 7.75 24.08 11.44
C ASP A 335 6.62 25.12 11.34
N ASN A 336 6.36 25.67 10.14
CA ASN A 336 5.35 26.70 9.91
C ASN A 336 4.47 26.34 8.71
N PHE A 337 3.25 25.88 9.00
CA PHE A 337 2.31 25.42 7.99
C PHE A 337 1.92 26.53 6.97
N GLN A 338 1.79 27.78 7.40
CA GLN A 338 1.43 28.88 6.49
C GLN A 338 2.56 29.16 5.49
N ALA A 339 3.81 29.19 5.95
CA ALA A 339 4.96 29.39 5.07
C ALA A 339 5.10 28.26 4.05
N VAL A 340 4.82 27.03 4.46
CA VAL A 340 4.81 25.86 3.56
C VAL A 340 3.72 26.00 2.51
N CYS A 341 2.52 26.45 2.89
CA CYS A 341 1.44 26.66 1.94
C CYS A 341 1.81 27.69 0.87
N ASP A 342 2.41 28.81 1.28
CA ASP A 342 2.86 29.86 0.36
C ASP A 342 3.90 29.33 -0.64
N ASP A 343 4.84 28.51 -0.18
CA ASP A 343 5.88 27.89 -1.01
C ASP A 343 5.33 26.82 -1.96
N LEU A 344 4.41 25.98 -1.49
CA LEU A 344 3.69 24.99 -2.30
C LEU A 344 2.89 25.67 -3.41
N PHE A 345 2.16 26.74 -3.10
CA PHE A 345 1.43 27.53 -4.10
C PHE A 345 2.37 28.20 -5.11
N LEU A 346 3.44 28.82 -4.63
CA LEU A 346 4.44 29.42 -5.50
C LEU A 346 5.04 28.37 -6.45
N THR A 347 5.34 27.18 -5.94
CA THR A 347 5.93 26.10 -6.74
C THR A 347 4.96 25.56 -7.78
N LEU A 348 3.68 25.34 -7.42
CA LEU A 348 2.65 24.96 -8.39
C LEU A 348 2.45 26.00 -9.50
N SER A 349 2.56 27.30 -9.17
CA SER A 349 2.37 28.39 -10.14
C SER A 349 3.45 28.47 -11.23
N LYS A 350 4.58 27.76 -11.06
CA LYS A 350 5.70 27.74 -12.02
C LYS A 350 5.44 26.84 -13.22
N SER A 351 4.42 25.98 -13.17
CA SER A 351 4.12 25.02 -14.25
C SER A 351 2.62 24.92 -14.50
N LYS A 352 2.24 24.90 -15.78
CA LYS A 352 0.86 24.60 -16.22
C LYS A 352 0.65 23.12 -16.58
N GLU A 353 1.68 22.28 -16.54
CA GLU A 353 1.60 20.89 -16.99
C GLU A 353 0.61 20.03 -16.18
N TRP A 354 0.26 20.47 -14.97
CA TRP A 354 -0.72 19.81 -14.12
C TRP A 354 -2.16 20.28 -14.37
N VAL A 355 -2.37 21.24 -15.29
CA VAL A 355 -3.68 21.75 -15.67
C VAL A 355 -4.05 21.21 -17.04
N ILE A 356 -5.30 20.78 -17.20
CA ILE A 356 -5.88 20.44 -18.49
C ILE A 356 -6.75 21.62 -18.92
N ASP A 357 -6.44 22.19 -20.08
CA ASP A 357 -7.28 23.21 -20.70
C ASP A 357 -8.59 22.56 -21.16
N SER A 358 -9.71 23.17 -20.77
CA SER A 358 -11.06 22.69 -21.02
C SER A 358 -11.55 22.99 -22.44
#